data_AF-A0A0H4V8Y9-F1
#
_entry.id   AF-A0A0H4V8Y9-F1
#
_cell.length_a   1.000
_cell.length_b   1.000
_cell.length_c   1.000
_cell.angle_alpha   90.00
_cell.angle_beta   90.00
_cell.angle_gamma   90.00
#
_symmetry.space_group_name_H-M   'P 1'
#
loop_
_entity.id
_entity.type
_entity.pdbx_description
1 polymer ?
#
loop_
_entity_poly.entity_id
_entity_poly.type
_entity_poly.pdbx_seq_one_letter_code
_entity_poly.pdbx_strand_id
1 'polypeptide(L)'
;MKKLAFVAAAAAFALTACGESTDASEDAVADTVEVPADEAMADVPEPVEDAEAGLTEEEAEAQIQANEDQAEAAADAAESAANDALDAAQAAEAAQDIAEDAQ
;
A
#
# COMPACT_ATOMS: atom_id res chain seq x y z
N MET A 1 -14.19 -3.70 39.65
CA MET A 1 -14.48 -2.71 38.59
C MET A 1 -15.12 -1.44 39.15
N LYS A 2 -14.47 -0.75 40.10
CA LYS A 2 -14.95 0.53 40.69
C LYS A 2 -13.85 1.60 40.82
N LYS A 3 -12.63 1.30 40.31
CA LYS A 3 -11.44 2.13 40.47
C LYS A 3 -11.18 3.09 39.29
N LEU A 4 -11.92 2.94 38.19
CA LEU A 4 -11.75 3.77 36.98
C LEU A 4 -12.50 5.12 37.08
N ALA A 5 -13.49 5.23 37.96
CA ALA A 5 -14.28 6.45 38.10
C ALA A 5 -13.49 7.61 38.74
N PHE A 6 -12.48 7.32 39.56
CA PHE A 6 -11.73 8.36 40.28
C PHE A 6 -10.64 9.03 39.41
N VAL A 7 -10.11 8.32 38.41
CA VAL A 7 -9.07 8.84 37.51
C VAL A 7 -9.65 9.86 36.53
N ALA A 8 -10.90 9.66 36.08
CA ALA A 8 -11.58 10.58 35.17
C ALA A 8 -11.82 11.97 35.80
N ALA A 9 -12.09 12.02 37.12
CA ALA A 9 -12.31 13.28 37.81
C ALA A 9 -11.04 14.15 37.89
N ALA A 10 -9.87 13.53 38.03
CA ALA A 10 -8.59 14.26 38.06
C ALA A 10 -8.19 14.80 36.67
N ALA A 11 -8.51 14.08 35.60
CA ALA A 11 -8.25 14.52 34.23
C ALA A 11 -9.12 15.73 33.83
N ALA A 12 -10.33 15.86 34.39
CA ALA A 12 -11.21 16.98 34.10
C ALA A 12 -10.69 18.32 34.66
N PHE A 13 -10.04 18.33 35.82
CA PHE A 13 -9.43 19.55 36.40
C PHE A 13 -8.09 19.93 35.75
N ALA A 14 -7.42 19.02 35.06
CA ALA A 14 -6.22 19.33 34.29
C ALA A 14 -6.56 20.01 32.94
N LEU A 15 -7.72 19.69 32.36
CA LEU A 15 -8.17 20.28 31.09
C LEU A 15 -8.62 21.75 31.25
N THR A 16 -9.11 22.14 32.43
CA THR A 16 -9.47 23.54 32.72
C THR A 16 -8.26 24.45 32.91
N ALA A 17 -7.06 23.88 33.11
CA ALA A 17 -5.80 24.64 33.16
C ALA A 17 -5.08 24.73 31.80
N CYS A 18 -5.49 23.90 30.82
CA CYS A 18 -5.05 23.98 29.42
C CYS A 18 -6.18 24.48 28.49
N GLY A 19 -7.19 25.12 29.09
CA GLY A 19 -8.40 25.60 28.44
C GLY A 19 -8.80 26.97 28.97
N GLU A 20 -7.82 27.81 29.34
CA GLU A 20 -8.03 29.25 29.33
C GLU A 20 -8.40 29.58 27.88
N SER A 21 -9.68 29.87 27.66
CA SER A 21 -10.22 30.30 26.38
C SER A 21 -9.83 31.76 26.13
N THR A 22 -8.55 32.09 26.30
CA THR A 22 -7.99 33.26 25.64
C THR A 22 -8.11 32.95 24.16
N ASP A 23 -8.95 33.72 23.49
CA ASP A 23 -9.08 33.65 22.05
C ASP A 23 -7.73 34.11 21.47
N ALA A 24 -6.84 33.15 21.20
CA ALA A 24 -5.56 33.43 20.57
C ALA A 24 -5.72 33.87 19.10
N SER A 25 -6.95 33.89 18.58
CA SER A 25 -7.24 34.34 17.23
C SER A 25 -7.38 35.85 17.12
N GLU A 26 -7.65 36.57 18.22
CA GLU A 26 -7.66 38.05 18.23
C GLU A 26 -6.25 38.67 18.20
N ASP A 27 -5.24 38.04 18.81
CA ASP A 27 -3.84 38.49 18.75
C ASP A 27 -3.08 37.96 17.52
N ALA A 28 -3.53 36.83 16.95
CA ALA A 28 -3.04 36.34 15.68
C ALA A 28 -3.88 36.97 14.56
N VAL A 29 -3.55 38.22 14.20
CA VAL A 29 -3.88 38.73 12.87
C VAL A 29 -3.20 37.76 11.91
N ALA A 30 -3.96 36.83 11.35
CA ALA A 30 -3.49 36.03 10.24
C ALA A 30 -3.26 37.04 9.13
N ASP A 31 -2.04 37.54 9.01
CA ASP A 31 -1.58 38.20 7.80
C ASP A 31 -1.88 37.19 6.70
N THR A 32 -2.97 37.41 5.97
CA THR A 32 -3.25 36.70 4.75
C THR A 32 -2.05 37.00 3.89
N VAL A 33 -1.11 36.07 3.83
CA VAL A 33 -0.03 36.06 2.86
C VAL A 33 -0.72 35.90 1.51
N GLU A 34 -1.26 37.01 1.00
CA GLU A 34 -1.78 37.17 -0.36
C GLU A 34 -0.62 37.22 -1.36
N VAL A 35 0.45 36.50 -1.07
CA VAL A 35 1.51 36.24 -2.03
C VAL A 35 0.91 35.19 -2.97
N PRO A 36 0.64 35.52 -4.25
CA PRO A 36 0.18 34.53 -5.21
C PRO A 36 1.11 33.33 -5.20
N ALA A 37 0.57 32.12 -5.41
CA ALA A 37 1.37 30.88 -5.33
C ALA A 37 2.63 30.94 -6.21
N ASP A 38 2.56 31.63 -7.35
CA ASP A 38 3.69 31.85 -8.25
C ASP A 38 4.80 32.73 -7.63
N GLU A 39 4.44 33.74 -6.83
CA GLU A 39 5.40 34.62 -6.15
C GLU A 39 6.03 33.92 -4.93
N ALA A 40 5.31 33.00 -4.29
CA ALA A 40 5.87 32.13 -3.24
C ALA A 40 6.86 31.08 -3.78
N MET A 41 6.70 30.70 -5.06
CA MET A 41 7.54 29.71 -5.74
C MET A 41 8.65 30.36 -6.60
N ALA A 42 8.74 31.69 -6.66
CA ALA A 42 9.63 32.42 -7.56
C ALA A 42 11.12 32.13 -7.32
N ASP A 43 11.50 31.84 -6.08
CA ASP A 43 12.89 31.51 -5.68
C ASP A 43 13.15 30.00 -5.58
N VAL A 44 12.19 29.16 -5.99
CA VAL A 44 12.41 27.70 -6.03
C VAL A 44 13.27 27.38 -7.25
N PRO A 45 14.43 26.72 -7.08
CA PRO A 45 15.25 26.32 -8.21
C PRO A 45 14.48 25.36 -9.12
N GLU A 46 14.75 25.43 -10.42
CA GLU A 46 14.19 24.45 -11.34
C GLU A 46 14.59 23.03 -10.91
N PRO A 47 13.69 22.04 -11.10
CA PRO A 47 14.03 20.65 -10.86
C PRO A 47 15.30 20.31 -11.63
N VAL A 48 16.33 19.86 -10.92
CA VAL A 48 17.55 19.36 -11.55
C VAL A 48 17.24 17.98 -12.14
N GLU A 49 17.58 17.78 -13.41
CA GLU A 49 17.55 16.45 -13.99
C GLU A 49 18.58 15.58 -13.25
N ASP A 50 18.10 14.50 -12.65
CA ASP A 50 18.96 13.47 -12.10
C ASP A 50 19.39 12.56 -13.27
N ALA A 51 20.65 12.70 -13.68
CA ALA A 51 21.23 11.92 -14.78
C ALA A 51 21.28 10.40 -14.49
N GLU A 52 21.08 10.03 -13.22
CA GLU A 52 21.02 8.64 -12.74
C GLU A 52 19.57 8.20 -12.43
N ALA A 53 18.58 9.09 -12.59
CA ALA A 53 17.17 8.76 -12.43
C ALA A 53 16.61 8.06 -13.67
N GLY A 54 16.88 6.76 -13.77
CA GLY A 54 16.30 5.89 -14.78
C GLY A 54 17.12 4.65 -15.03
N LEU A 55 16.50 3.64 -15.61
CA LEU A 55 17.25 2.58 -16.29
C LEU A 55 17.73 3.15 -17.63
N THR A 56 18.95 2.82 -18.02
CA THR A 56 19.36 2.97 -19.41
C THR A 56 18.47 2.11 -20.32
N GLU A 57 18.40 2.44 -21.61
CA GLU A 57 17.63 1.65 -22.59
C GLU A 57 18.06 0.17 -22.56
N GLU A 58 19.36 -0.09 -22.47
CA GLU A 58 19.94 -1.43 -22.46
C GLU A 58 19.58 -2.21 -21.17
N GLU A 59 19.54 -1.54 -20.02
CA GLU A 59 19.07 -2.14 -18.76
C GLU A 59 17.56 -2.41 -18.78
N ALA A 60 16.78 -1.51 -19.37
CA ALA A 60 15.34 -1.69 -19.52
C ALA A 60 15.01 -2.87 -20.45
N GLU A 61 15.70 -2.98 -21.59
CA GLU A 61 15.57 -4.11 -22.51
C GLU A 61 15.95 -5.44 -21.84
N ALA A 62 17.07 -5.48 -21.11
CA ALA A 62 17.49 -6.67 -20.37
C ALA A 62 16.47 -7.08 -19.30
N GLN A 63 15.89 -6.09 -18.59
CA GLN A 63 14.84 -6.32 -17.60
C GLN A 63 13.57 -6.87 -18.24
N ILE A 64 13.16 -6.34 -19.40
CA ILE A 64 11.99 -6.82 -20.15
C ILE A 64 12.19 -8.27 -20.57
N GLN A 65 13.33 -8.59 -21.17
CA GLN A 65 13.63 -9.96 -21.61
C GLN A 65 13.62 -10.95 -20.44
N ALA A 66 14.25 -10.59 -19.31
CA ALA A 66 14.25 -11.43 -18.13
C ALA A 66 12.83 -11.68 -17.57
N ASN A 67 11.97 -10.66 -17.64
CA ASN A 67 10.58 -10.79 -17.21
C ASN A 67 9.76 -11.68 -18.16
N GLU A 68 10.00 -11.59 -19.48
CA GLU A 68 9.36 -12.45 -20.47
C GLU A 68 9.75 -13.92 -20.26
N ASP A 69 11.04 -14.21 -20.13
CA ASP A 69 11.55 -15.56 -19.86
C ASP A 69 10.94 -16.15 -18.58
N GLN A 70 10.83 -15.34 -17.52
CA GLN A 70 10.22 -15.77 -16.27
C GLN A 70 8.71 -16.01 -16.40
N ALA A 71 8.01 -15.18 -17.19
CA ALA A 71 6.58 -15.33 -17.42
C ALA A 71 6.28 -16.60 -18.24
N GLU A 72 7.08 -16.90 -19.25
CA GLU A 72 6.94 -18.11 -20.07
C GLU A 72 7.18 -19.37 -19.22
N ALA A 73 8.26 -19.40 -18.43
CA ALA A 73 8.53 -20.51 -17.51
C ALA A 73 7.41 -20.72 -16.48
N ALA A 74 6.81 -19.64 -15.98
CA ALA A 74 5.68 -19.71 -15.05
C ALA A 74 4.41 -20.25 -15.73
N ALA A 75 4.17 -19.87 -16.99
CA ALA A 75 3.03 -20.36 -17.78
C ALA A 75 3.15 -21.86 -18.04
N ASP A 76 4.33 -22.34 -18.49
CA ASP A 76 4.59 -23.75 -18.74
C ASP A 76 4.39 -24.60 -17.46
N ALA A 77 4.89 -24.11 -16.33
CA ALA A 77 4.71 -24.79 -15.05
C ALA A 77 3.24 -24.86 -14.62
N ALA A 78 2.48 -23.79 -14.86
CA ALA A 78 1.05 -23.75 -14.55
C ALA A 78 0.25 -24.70 -15.46
N GLU A 79 0.58 -24.78 -16.74
CA GLU A 79 -0.05 -25.72 -17.68
C GLU A 79 0.22 -27.16 -17.27
N SER A 80 1.48 -27.51 -16.96
CA SER A 80 1.82 -28.84 -16.48
C SER A 80 1.04 -29.21 -15.21
N ALA A 81 0.98 -28.30 -14.24
CA ALA A 81 0.26 -28.54 -12.99
C ALA A 81 -1.26 -28.71 -13.20
N ALA A 82 -1.84 -27.96 -14.14
CA ALA A 82 -3.25 -28.09 -14.49
C ALA A 82 -3.55 -29.45 -15.15
N ASN A 83 -2.68 -29.89 -16.07
CA ASN A 83 -2.80 -31.19 -16.73
C ASN A 83 -2.69 -32.34 -15.72
N ASP A 84 -1.69 -32.29 -14.83
CA ASP A 84 -1.51 -33.30 -13.77
C ASP A 84 -2.74 -33.39 -12.85
N ALA A 85 -3.35 -32.24 -12.52
CA ALA A 85 -4.55 -32.20 -11.69
C ALA A 85 -5.77 -32.81 -12.40
N LEU A 86 -5.93 -32.58 -13.70
CA LEU A 86 -7.00 -33.18 -14.50
C LEU A 86 -6.82 -34.69 -14.60
N ASP A 87 -5.61 -35.18 -14.84
CA ASP A 87 -5.31 -36.61 -14.91
C ASP A 87 -5.58 -37.30 -13.57
N ALA A 88 -5.17 -36.66 -12.45
CA ALA A 88 -5.44 -37.17 -11.11
C ALA A 88 -6.94 -37.21 -10.80
N ALA A 89 -7.71 -36.20 -11.21
CA ALA A 89 -9.15 -36.16 -11.03
C ALA A 89 -9.85 -37.29 -11.82
N GLN A 90 -9.48 -37.50 -13.08
CA GLN A 90 -10.03 -38.59 -13.91
C GLN A 90 -9.70 -39.96 -13.32
N ALA A 91 -8.47 -40.15 -12.82
CA ALA A 91 -8.08 -41.39 -12.17
C ALA A 91 -8.89 -41.65 -10.87
N ALA A 92 -9.19 -40.60 -10.12
CA ALA A 92 -10.01 -40.69 -8.91
C ALA A 92 -11.47 -41.03 -9.23
N GLU A 93 -12.06 -40.42 -10.27
CA GLU A 93 -13.42 -40.75 -10.75
C GLU A 93 -13.50 -42.22 -11.18
N ALA A 94 -12.57 -42.68 -12.03
CA ALA A 94 -12.55 -44.08 -12.46
C ALA A 94 -12.41 -45.06 -11.28
N ALA A 95 -11.65 -44.70 -10.24
CA ALA A 95 -11.54 -45.53 -9.03
C ALA A 95 -12.83 -45.55 -8.20
N GLN A 96 -13.60 -44.44 -8.18
CA GLN A 96 -14.91 -44.39 -7.52
C GLN A 96 -15.94 -45.26 -8.24
N ASP A 97 -16.02 -45.18 -9.57
CA ASP A 97 -16.95 -45.99 -10.37
C ASP A 97 -16.72 -47.50 -10.13
N ILE A 98 -15.45 -47.94 -10.13
CA ILE A 98 -15.10 -49.35 -9.84
C ILE A 98 -15.51 -49.75 -8.41
N ALA A 99 -15.42 -48.83 -7.45
CA ALA A 99 -15.78 -49.09 -6.06
C ALA A 99 -17.29 -49.10 -5.81
N GLU A 100 -18.07 -48.36 -6.60
CA GLU A 100 -19.54 -48.40 -6.59
C GLU A 100 -20.06 -49.68 -7.24
N ASP A 101 -19.51 -50.11 -8.38
CA ASP A 101 -19.89 -51.36 -9.05
C ASP A 101 -19.56 -52.64 -8.24
N ALA A 102 -18.68 -52.54 -7.24
CA ALA A 102 -18.28 -53.64 -6.37
C ALA A 102 -19.14 -53.80 -5.10
N GLN A 103 -20.12 -52.90 -4.86
CA GLN A 103 -21.05 -52.92 -3.71
C GLN A 103 -22.43 -53.46 -4.09
#